data_AF-H1VR60-F1
#
_entry.id   AF-H1VR60-F1
#
_cell.length_a   1.000
_cell.length_b   1.000
_cell.length_c   1.000
_cell.angle_alpha   90.00
_cell.angle_beta   90.00
_cell.angle_gamma   90.00
#
_symmetry.space_group_name_H-M   'P 1'
#
loop_
_entity.id
_entity.type
_entity.pdbx_description
1 polymer ?
#
loop_
_entity_poly.entity_id
_entity_poly.type
_entity_poly.pdbx_seq_one_letter_code
_entity_poly.pdbx_strand_id
1 'polypeptide(L)'
;MSFAQELASWMAPAKLDLGIPPKAGDPAPSAELLGFPRADGRPAVVVFLRHCGCPFAEKSFIVLRDAASRNPRVAFVAVSHSSESHTKKWVSEVGGPGSENPVEVVVDEDRRVYAAWGLGASGFMHVLAPSALAGVFRLSREEGIANRPTESGSGGGAAGGGGV
;
A
#
# COMPACT_ATOMS: atom_id res chain seq x y z
N MET A 1 19.57 -1.56 12.79
CA MET A 1 19.44 -0.71 11.59
C MET A 1 19.31 0.75 12.02
N SER A 2 19.93 1.70 11.32
CA SER A 2 19.91 3.13 11.68
C SER A 2 18.70 3.82 11.07
N PHE A 3 18.01 4.67 11.84
CA PHE A 3 16.90 5.54 11.40
C PHE A 3 17.23 6.33 10.13
N ALA A 4 18.50 6.62 9.86
CA ALA A 4 18.95 7.35 8.67
C ALA A 4 18.73 6.57 7.36
N GLN A 5 18.76 5.24 7.41
CA GLN A 5 18.60 4.39 6.23
C GLN A 5 17.13 4.17 5.87
N GLU A 6 16.25 4.15 6.88
CA GLU A 6 14.80 4.25 6.67
C GLU A 6 14.42 5.63 6.11
N LEU A 7 15.09 6.69 6.57
CA LEU A 7 14.89 8.06 6.06
C LEU A 7 15.28 8.21 4.59
N ALA A 8 16.34 7.52 4.14
CA ALA A 8 16.77 7.56 2.73
C ALA A 8 15.77 6.89 1.77
N SER A 9 15.01 5.89 2.26
CA SER A 9 13.90 5.30 1.49
C SER A 9 12.72 6.27 1.27
N TRP A 10 12.72 7.43 1.93
CA TRP A 10 11.74 8.51 1.76
C TRP A 10 12.16 9.58 0.73
N MET A 11 13.33 9.46 0.10
CA MET A 11 13.74 10.41 -0.93
C MET A 11 12.86 10.24 -2.18
N ALA A 12 12.18 11.34 -2.55
CA ALA A 12 11.22 11.39 -3.63
C ALA A 12 11.84 10.97 -4.97
N PRO A 13 11.16 10.16 -5.78
CA PRO A 13 11.66 9.78 -7.10
C PRO A 13 11.63 10.98 -8.07
N ALA A 14 12.11 10.72 -9.29
CA ALA A 14 12.14 11.66 -10.40
C ALA A 14 10.85 12.47 -10.53
N LYS A 15 10.98 13.72 -10.96
CA LYS A 15 9.86 14.67 -11.14
C LYS A 15 8.89 14.09 -12.18
N LEU A 16 7.80 13.48 -11.73
CA LEU A 16 6.74 12.96 -12.58
C LEU A 16 5.76 14.09 -12.88
N ASP A 17 5.28 14.13 -14.13
CA ASP A 17 4.19 15.01 -14.51
C ASP A 17 2.89 14.49 -13.88
N LEU A 18 2.34 15.26 -12.95
CA LEU A 18 1.12 14.89 -12.24
C LEU A 18 -0.09 15.22 -13.10
N GLY A 19 -0.97 14.22 -13.24
CA GLY A 19 -2.32 14.42 -13.75
C GLY A 19 -3.18 15.24 -12.79
N ILE A 20 -4.37 15.61 -13.26
CA ILE A 20 -5.36 16.29 -12.44
C ILE A 20 -6.09 15.22 -11.60
N PRO A 21 -6.13 15.35 -10.26
CA PRO A 21 -6.90 14.42 -9.44
C PRO A 21 -8.37 14.37 -9.90
N PRO A 22 -8.92 13.17 -10.15
CA PRO A 22 -10.29 13.04 -10.65
C PRO A 22 -11.31 13.46 -9.60
N LYS A 23 -12.42 14.05 -10.03
CA LYS A 23 -13.59 14.36 -9.18
C LYS A 23 -14.66 13.29 -9.36
N ALA A 24 -15.59 13.23 -8.42
CA ALA A 24 -16.76 12.36 -8.57
C ALA A 24 -17.54 12.73 -9.84
N GLY A 25 -17.79 11.73 -10.69
CA GLY A 25 -18.42 11.90 -12.00
C GLY A 25 -17.44 11.96 -13.17
N ASP A 26 -16.15 12.20 -12.92
CA ASP A 26 -15.12 12.11 -13.95
C ASP A 26 -14.81 10.63 -14.28
N PRO A 27 -14.36 10.33 -15.50
CA PRO A 27 -13.77 9.03 -15.81
C PRO A 27 -12.56 8.74 -14.92
N ALA A 28 -12.45 7.50 -14.44
CA ALA A 28 -11.28 7.07 -13.68
C ALA A 28 -10.02 7.09 -14.57
N PRO A 29 -8.90 7.68 -14.12
CA PRO A 29 -7.66 7.72 -14.90
C PRO A 29 -7.13 6.31 -15.19
N SER A 30 -6.93 6.02 -16.48
CA SER A 30 -6.31 4.79 -16.95
C SER A 30 -4.81 4.99 -17.17
N ALA A 31 -4.01 4.01 -16.77
CA ALA A 31 -2.57 3.93 -17.00
C ALA A 31 -2.19 2.51 -17.45
N GLU A 32 -0.95 2.32 -17.91
CA GLU A 32 -0.46 1.03 -18.43
C GLU A 32 -0.71 -0.15 -17.47
N LEU A 33 -0.55 0.08 -16.17
CA LEU A 33 -0.71 -0.93 -15.13
C LEU A 33 -2.14 -1.02 -14.55
N LEU A 34 -3.03 -0.07 -14.88
CA LEU A 34 -4.37 0.00 -14.32
C LEU A 34 -5.35 0.66 -15.30
N GLY A 35 -6.18 -0.14 -15.96
CA GLY A 35 -7.14 0.33 -16.96
C GLY A 35 -8.59 0.41 -16.46
N PHE A 36 -9.31 1.42 -16.96
CA PHE A 36 -10.75 1.62 -16.81
C PHE A 36 -11.44 1.87 -18.18
N PRO A 37 -12.68 1.39 -18.39
CA PRO A 37 -13.42 0.45 -17.53
C PRO A 37 -12.68 -0.88 -17.40
N ARG A 38 -12.89 -1.60 -16.30
CA ARG A 38 -12.19 -2.88 -16.09
C ARG A 38 -12.60 -3.89 -17.14
N ALA A 39 -11.64 -4.74 -17.56
CA ALA A 39 -11.88 -5.78 -18.56
C ALA A 39 -12.97 -6.78 -18.15
N ASP A 40 -13.15 -7.02 -16.85
CA ASP A 40 -14.19 -7.87 -16.29
C ASP A 40 -15.54 -7.15 -16.09
N GLY A 41 -15.63 -5.87 -16.44
CA GLY A 41 -16.82 -5.04 -16.30
C GLY A 41 -17.21 -4.70 -14.86
N ARG A 42 -16.44 -5.13 -13.85
CA ARG A 42 -16.76 -4.86 -12.45
C ARG A 42 -16.42 -3.41 -12.08
N PRO A 43 -17.25 -2.75 -11.26
CA PRO A 43 -16.83 -1.53 -10.58
C PRO A 43 -15.64 -1.83 -9.67
N ALA A 44 -14.80 -0.83 -9.43
CA ALA A 44 -13.54 -1.02 -8.70
C ALA A 44 -13.37 -0.04 -7.54
N VAL A 45 -12.81 -0.54 -6.44
CA VAL A 45 -12.25 0.27 -5.36
C VAL A 45 -10.74 0.22 -5.48
N VAL A 46 -10.10 1.38 -5.63
CA VAL A 46 -8.64 1.51 -5.75
C VAL A 46 -8.09 2.19 -4.51
N VAL A 47 -7.06 1.60 -3.89
CA VAL A 47 -6.33 2.16 -2.76
C VAL A 47 -4.86 2.32 -3.12
N PHE A 48 -4.33 3.52 -2.90
CA PHE A 48 -2.93 3.85 -3.08
C PHE A 48 -2.17 3.70 -1.76
N LEU A 49 -1.24 2.75 -1.69
CA LEU A 49 -0.48 2.44 -0.48
C LEU A 49 0.69 3.41 -0.25
N ARG A 50 0.93 3.79 1.02
CA ARG A 50 2.00 4.75 1.35
C ARG A 50 3.42 4.18 1.25
N HIS A 51 3.62 2.91 1.58
CA HIS A 51 4.79 2.07 1.31
C HIS A 51 4.55 0.74 2.02
N CYS A 52 5.06 -0.35 1.46
CA CYS A 52 5.01 -1.64 2.12
C CYS A 52 5.83 -1.59 3.44
N GLY A 53 5.30 -2.19 4.50
CA GLY A 53 5.88 -2.17 5.85
C GLY A 53 5.24 -1.15 6.82
N CYS A 54 4.63 -0.07 6.29
CA CYS A 54 3.98 0.95 7.11
C CYS A 54 2.68 0.45 7.79
N PRO A 55 2.44 0.73 9.09
CA PRO A 55 1.20 0.36 9.78
C PRO A 55 -0.07 0.89 9.08
N PHE A 56 -0.01 2.09 8.49
CA PHE A 56 -1.13 2.66 7.75
C PHE A 56 -1.43 1.91 6.45
N ALA A 57 -0.38 1.44 5.75
CA ALA A 57 -0.55 0.63 4.55
C ALA A 57 -1.12 -0.75 4.91
N GLU A 58 -0.64 -1.36 5.99
CA GLU A 58 -1.15 -2.64 6.49
C GLU A 58 -2.62 -2.55 6.89
N LYS A 59 -2.99 -1.53 7.69
CA LYS A 59 -4.40 -1.31 8.05
C LYS A 59 -5.27 -1.09 6.81
N SER A 60 -4.83 -0.26 5.86
CA SER A 60 -5.58 0.01 4.64
C SER A 60 -5.78 -1.26 3.81
N PHE A 61 -4.75 -2.08 3.67
CA PHE A 61 -4.81 -3.34 2.94
C PHE A 61 -5.70 -4.39 3.61
N ILE A 62 -5.64 -4.51 4.94
CA ILE A 62 -6.54 -5.40 5.70
C ILE A 62 -8.00 -4.98 5.53
N VAL A 63 -8.31 -3.68 5.71
CA VAL A 63 -9.67 -3.17 5.52
C VAL A 63 -10.16 -3.40 4.09
N LEU A 64 -9.27 -3.19 3.10
CA LEU A 64 -9.58 -3.44 1.70
C LEU A 64 -9.89 -4.92 1.44
N ARG A 65 -9.07 -5.83 1.97
CA ARG A 65 -9.26 -7.29 1.86
C ARG A 65 -10.56 -7.76 2.53
N ASP A 66 -10.86 -7.22 3.71
CA ASP A 66 -12.11 -7.53 4.43
C ASP A 66 -13.34 -6.98 3.70
N ALA A 67 -13.21 -5.86 2.98
CA ALA A 67 -14.27 -5.37 2.11
C ALA A 67 -14.41 -6.26 0.86
N ALA A 68 -13.30 -6.73 0.30
CA ALA A 68 -13.28 -7.60 -0.87
C ALA A 68 -14.02 -8.91 -0.65
N SER A 69 -13.77 -9.58 0.48
CA SER A 69 -14.46 -10.83 0.86
C SER A 69 -15.98 -10.67 0.98
N ARG A 70 -16.45 -9.49 1.38
CA ARG A 70 -17.90 -9.18 1.52
C ARG A 70 -18.56 -8.71 0.22
N ASN A 71 -17.80 -8.42 -0.84
CA ASN A 71 -18.31 -7.77 -2.05
C ASN A 71 -17.75 -8.43 -3.33
N PRO A 72 -18.17 -9.67 -3.68
CA PRO A 72 -17.60 -10.42 -4.81
C PRO A 72 -17.85 -9.77 -6.19
N ARG A 73 -18.85 -8.90 -6.31
CA ARG A 73 -19.19 -8.18 -7.55
C ARG A 73 -18.37 -6.90 -7.79
N VAL A 74 -17.50 -6.54 -6.85
CA VAL A 74 -16.65 -5.35 -6.92
C VAL A 74 -15.19 -5.83 -6.97
N ALA A 75 -14.39 -5.23 -7.86
CA ALA A 75 -12.95 -5.43 -7.90
C ALA A 75 -12.28 -4.55 -6.84
N PHE A 76 -11.30 -5.09 -6.12
CA PHE A 76 -10.53 -4.35 -5.12
C PHE A 76 -9.07 -4.36 -5.51
N VAL A 77 -8.48 -3.17 -5.63
CA VAL A 77 -7.12 -2.97 -6.15
C VAL A 77 -6.30 -2.19 -5.14
N ALA A 78 -5.16 -2.73 -4.74
CA ALA A 78 -4.13 -2.04 -3.98
C ALA A 78 -2.95 -1.68 -4.88
N VAL A 79 -2.61 -0.41 -4.99
CA VAL A 79 -1.47 0.07 -5.78
C VAL A 79 -0.30 0.33 -4.83
N SER A 80 0.78 -0.43 -4.97
CA SER A 80 2.04 -0.24 -4.26
C SER A 80 3.03 0.50 -5.13
N HIS A 81 3.90 1.32 -4.55
CA HIS A 81 5.08 1.86 -5.23
C HIS A 81 6.40 1.33 -4.67
N SER A 82 6.33 0.34 -3.77
CA SER A 82 7.51 -0.44 -3.40
C SER A 82 7.86 -1.39 -4.55
N SER A 83 9.10 -1.87 -4.60
CA SER A 83 9.51 -2.82 -5.63
C SER A 83 8.64 -4.09 -5.64
N GLU A 84 8.64 -4.79 -6.77
CA GLU A 84 7.90 -6.04 -6.96
C GLU A 84 8.21 -7.07 -5.88
N SER A 85 9.51 -7.25 -5.57
CA SER A 85 9.98 -8.19 -4.56
C SER A 85 9.54 -7.81 -3.14
N HIS A 86 9.63 -6.53 -2.78
CA HIS A 86 9.18 -6.03 -1.47
C HIS A 86 7.67 -6.10 -1.32
N THR A 87 6.91 -5.75 -2.37
CA THR A 87 5.46 -5.81 -2.35
C THR A 87 4.98 -7.25 -2.17
N LYS A 88 5.51 -8.20 -2.95
CA LYS A 88 5.18 -9.63 -2.81
C LYS A 88 5.48 -10.17 -1.42
N LYS A 89 6.67 -9.86 -0.89
CA LYS A 89 7.07 -10.27 0.47
C LYS A 89 6.10 -9.72 1.51
N TRP A 90 5.85 -8.41 1.48
CA TRP A 90 4.96 -7.76 2.44
C TRP A 90 3.52 -8.27 2.36
N VAL A 91 2.97 -8.45 1.15
CA VAL A 91 1.63 -9.04 0.98
C VAL A 91 1.55 -10.44 1.61
N SER A 92 2.58 -11.26 1.48
CA SER A 92 2.65 -12.56 2.15
C SER A 92 2.65 -12.42 3.68
N GLU A 93 3.45 -11.51 4.23
CA GLU A 93 3.58 -11.26 5.67
C GLU A 93 2.29 -10.75 6.33
N VAL A 94 1.44 -10.04 5.59
CA VAL A 94 0.13 -9.56 6.07
C VAL A 94 -1.01 -10.58 5.84
N GLY A 95 -0.68 -11.80 5.37
CA GLY A 95 -1.62 -12.91 5.20
C GLY A 95 -2.21 -13.06 3.79
N GLY A 96 -1.55 -12.49 2.78
CA GLY A 96 -1.93 -12.63 1.37
C GLY A 96 -3.11 -11.74 0.93
N PRO A 97 -3.49 -11.81 -0.35
CA PRO A 97 -4.55 -10.96 -0.93
C PRO A 97 -5.98 -11.37 -0.54
N GLY A 98 -6.17 -12.48 0.18
CA GLY A 98 -7.47 -13.11 0.44
C GLY A 98 -7.78 -14.24 -0.55
N SER A 99 -8.90 -14.94 -0.35
CA SER A 99 -9.19 -16.21 -1.03
C SER A 99 -10.33 -16.12 -2.06
N GLU A 100 -11.50 -15.61 -1.65
CA GLU A 100 -12.72 -15.67 -2.47
C GLU A 100 -12.79 -14.59 -3.54
N ASN A 101 -12.47 -13.35 -3.16
CA ASN A 101 -12.34 -12.20 -4.05
C ASN A 101 -11.00 -11.53 -3.71
N PRO A 102 -9.87 -12.10 -4.16
CA PRO A 102 -8.55 -11.63 -3.79
C PRO A 102 -8.33 -10.19 -4.24
N VAL A 103 -7.73 -9.38 -3.38
CA VAL A 103 -7.29 -8.03 -3.73
C VAL A 103 -6.23 -8.12 -4.82
N GLU A 104 -6.45 -7.41 -5.92
CA GLU A 104 -5.46 -7.23 -6.98
C GLU A 104 -4.37 -6.28 -6.48
N VAL A 105 -3.12 -6.71 -6.56
CA VAL A 105 -1.98 -5.90 -6.14
C VAL A 105 -1.22 -5.43 -7.37
N VAL A 106 -1.26 -4.12 -7.63
CA VAL A 106 -0.55 -3.47 -8.73
C VAL A 106 0.73 -2.87 -8.18
N VAL A 107 1.86 -3.20 -8.79
CA VAL A 107 3.17 -2.65 -8.43
C VAL A 107 3.53 -1.54 -9.42
N ASP A 108 3.41 -0.30 -8.96
CA ASP A 108 3.71 0.94 -9.66
C ASP A 108 4.96 1.60 -9.06
N GLU A 109 6.10 0.92 -9.17
CA GLU A 109 7.41 1.37 -8.65
C GLU A 109 7.81 2.73 -9.22
N ASP A 110 7.51 2.96 -10.51
CA ASP A 110 7.71 4.23 -11.23
C ASP A 110 6.67 5.31 -10.88
N ARG A 111 5.66 5.00 -10.05
CA ARG A 111 4.57 5.92 -9.64
C ARG A 111 3.78 6.54 -10.80
N ARG A 112 3.67 5.87 -11.94
CA ARG A 112 2.94 6.37 -13.12
C ARG A 112 1.42 6.37 -12.90
N VAL A 113 0.90 5.33 -12.24
CA VAL A 113 -0.51 5.26 -11.82
C VAL A 113 -0.78 6.31 -10.75
N TYR A 114 0.11 6.48 -9.76
CA TYR A 114 0.00 7.57 -8.78
C TYR A 114 -0.06 8.94 -9.48
N ALA A 115 0.87 9.20 -10.40
CA ALA A 115 0.93 10.45 -11.14
C ALA A 115 -0.34 10.69 -11.98
N ALA A 116 -0.84 9.67 -12.69
CA ALA A 116 -2.09 9.77 -13.47
C ALA A 116 -3.30 10.14 -12.61
N TRP A 117 -3.31 9.71 -11.34
CA TRP A 117 -4.35 10.06 -10.35
C TRP A 117 -4.06 11.37 -9.60
N GLY A 118 -3.05 12.12 -10.04
CA GLY A 118 -2.65 13.40 -9.45
C GLY A 118 -2.04 13.26 -8.04
N LEU A 119 -1.61 12.06 -7.66
CA LEU A 119 -0.97 11.77 -6.39
C LEU A 119 0.55 11.99 -6.53
N GLY A 120 1.02 13.17 -6.16
CA GLY A 120 2.45 13.48 -6.08
C GLY A 120 3.13 12.90 -4.83
N ALA A 121 4.45 13.08 -4.73
CA ALA A 121 5.25 12.73 -3.53
C ALA A 121 4.86 13.52 -2.26
N SER A 122 3.79 14.31 -2.27
CA SER A 122 3.34 15.20 -1.20
C SER A 122 2.86 14.50 0.09
N GLY A 123 3.01 13.18 0.22
CA GLY A 123 2.62 12.39 1.40
C GLY A 123 3.72 12.17 2.45
N PHE A 124 4.92 12.73 2.29
CA PHE A 124 6.05 12.40 3.18
C PHE A 124 6.20 13.31 4.41
N MET A 125 5.85 14.60 4.35
CA MET A 125 6.08 15.52 5.47
C MET A 125 5.01 15.45 6.59
N HIS A 126 3.79 14.98 6.31
CA HIS A 126 2.74 14.87 7.33
C HIS A 126 2.94 13.72 8.34
N VAL A 127 3.84 12.77 8.06
CA VAL A 127 4.09 11.60 8.93
C VAL A 127 5.11 11.88 10.04
N LEU A 128 5.92 12.92 9.90
CA LEU A 128 6.77 13.41 10.99
C LEU A 128 6.02 14.35 11.94
N ALA A 129 4.72 14.56 11.72
CA ALA A 129 3.88 15.26 12.70
C ALA A 129 3.67 14.37 13.94
N PRO A 130 3.77 14.92 15.17
CA PRO A 130 3.55 14.17 16.41
C PRO A 130 2.22 13.39 16.47
N SER A 131 1.18 13.89 15.80
CA SER A 131 -0.12 13.24 15.69
C SER A 131 -0.11 11.94 14.87
N ALA A 132 0.73 11.85 13.83
CA ALA A 132 0.88 10.65 13.02
C ALA A 132 1.63 9.55 13.79
N LEU A 133 2.65 9.92 14.57
CA LEU A 133 3.36 9.00 15.48
C LEU A 133 2.43 8.46 16.58
N ALA A 134 1.56 9.31 17.14
CA ALA A 134 0.52 8.87 18.09
C ALA A 134 -0.48 7.90 17.45
N GLY A 135 -0.86 8.12 16.18
CA GLY A 135 -1.72 7.21 15.42
C GLY A 135 -1.10 5.83 15.20
N VAL A 136 0.20 5.78 14.89
CA VAL A 136 0.95 4.51 14.79
C VAL A 136 1.01 3.78 16.13
N PHE A 137 1.31 4.49 17.22
CA PHE A 137 1.36 3.89 18.56
C PHE A 137 0.00 3.32 18.98
N ARG A 138 -1.09 4.01 18.64
CA ARG A 138 -2.46 3.53 18.88
C ARG A 138 -2.76 2.25 18.08
N LEU A 139 -2.46 2.23 16.77
CA LEU A 139 -2.66 1.04 15.92
C LEU A 139 -1.85 -0.17 16.44
N SER A 140 -0.62 0.06 16.89
CA SER A 140 0.21 -1.00 17.47
C SER A 140 -0.37 -1.56 18.78
N ARG A 141 -0.95 -0.71 19.63
CA ARG A 141 -1.44 -1.13 20.96
C ARG A 141 -2.87 -1.70 20.92
N GLU A 142 -3.73 -1.17 20.07
CA GLU A 142 -5.16 -1.52 20.03
C GLU A 142 -5.46 -2.58 18.96
N GLU A 143 -4.71 -2.58 17.86
CA GLU A 143 -4.99 -3.45 16.71
C GLU A 143 -3.86 -4.45 16.41
N GLY A 144 -2.76 -4.41 17.18
CA GLY A 144 -1.60 -5.29 16.99
C GLY A 144 -0.81 -5.00 15.70
N ILE A 145 -1.06 -3.87 15.02
CA ILE A 145 -0.40 -3.51 13.76
C ILE A 145 0.84 -2.69 14.05
N ALA A 146 2.01 -3.32 13.99
CA ALA A 146 3.32 -2.68 14.18
C ALA A 146 4.09 -2.56 12.85
N ASN A 147 5.05 -1.64 12.78
CA ASN A 147 5.91 -1.46 11.61
C ASN A 147 6.75 -2.73 11.40
N ARG A 148 6.72 -3.31 10.19
CA ARG A 148 7.52 -4.49 9.86
C ARG A 148 8.87 -4.05 9.32
N PRO A 149 10.00 -4.56 9.85
CA PRO A 149 11.32 -4.13 9.39
C PRO A 149 11.54 -4.49 7.91
N THR A 150 11.99 -3.51 7.12
CA THR A 150 12.51 -3.74 5.77
C THR A 150 13.86 -4.44 5.88
N GLU A 151 13.89 -5.76 5.76
CA GLU A 151 15.16 -6.49 5.78
C GLU A 151 15.80 -6.58 4.39
N SER A 152 16.97 -5.94 4.29
CA SER A 152 18.04 -6.29 3.34
C SER A 152 18.37 -7.78 3.47
N GLY A 153 18.42 -8.49 2.34
CA GLY A 153 18.69 -9.93 2.35
C GLY A 153 20.03 -10.31 2.97
N SER A 154 19.98 -11.25 3.92
CA SER A 154 20.91 -12.37 4.08
C SER A 154 20.31 -13.35 5.10
N GLY A 155 20.41 -14.65 4.81
CA GLY A 155 19.56 -15.72 5.36
C GLY A 155 19.65 -16.01 6.87
N GLY A 156 18.73 -16.88 7.32
CA GLY A 156 18.74 -17.51 8.64
C GLY A 156 17.38 -17.41 9.34
N GLY A 157 16.62 -18.52 9.37
CA GLY A 157 15.26 -18.53 9.92
C GLY A 157 15.17 -18.44 11.44
N ALA A 158 13.96 -18.18 11.92
CA ALA A 158 13.27 -18.96 12.95
C ALA A 158 11.95 -18.25 13.31
N ALA A 159 10.84 -18.98 13.15
CA ALA A 159 9.57 -18.65 13.78
C ALA A 159 9.71 -18.78 15.31
N GLY A 160 9.06 -17.89 16.05
CA GLY A 160 8.98 -17.96 17.50
C GLY A 160 7.75 -17.24 18.01
N GLY A 161 6.64 -17.96 18.13
CA GLY A 161 5.48 -17.55 18.91
C GLY A 161 5.74 -17.72 20.41
N GLY A 162 5.07 -16.90 21.21
CA GLY A 162 5.07 -17.03 22.67
C GLY A 162 4.10 -16.04 23.31
N GLY A 163 2.90 -16.53 23.64
CA GLY A 163 1.97 -15.92 24.57
C GLY A 163 1.24 -17.05 25.30
N VAL A 164 1.22 -16.96 26.64
CA VAL A 164 0.36 -17.76 27.52
C VAL A 164 -1.12 -17.42 27.32
#